data_AF-A0A2X2SM96-F1
#
_entry.id   AF-A0A2X2SM96-F1
#
_cell.length_a   1.000
_cell.length_b   1.000
_cell.length_c   1.000
_cell.angle_alpha   90.00
_cell.angle_beta   90.00
_cell.angle_gamma   90.00
#
_symmetry.space_group_name_H-M   'P 1'
#
loop_
_entity.id
_entity.type
_entity.pdbx_description
1 polymer ?
#
loop_
_entity_poly.entity_id
_entity_poly.type
_entity_poly.pdbx_seq_one_letter_code
_entity_poly.pdbx_strand_id
1 'polypeptide(L)'
;MSDEALIVDKTGSIFLAGSYLVKAAIGENIDNETLGGATTHCEISGVTDYKATDDKDALDRVRRTMAKLADAEKAGFNRIEAHKPLKDPNEIYGILLNCVQSLMI
;
A
#
# COMPACT_ATOMS: atom_id res chain seq x y z
N MET A 1 15.54 -4.47 -1.13
CA MET A 1 15.79 -3.77 0.15
C MET A 1 15.57 -2.30 -0.11
N SER A 2 14.29 -1.92 -0.07
CA SER A 2 13.82 -0.55 -0.25
C SER A 2 13.07 -0.15 1.01
N ASP A 3 13.02 1.14 1.34
CA ASP A 3 12.27 1.61 2.52
C ASP A 3 10.76 1.49 2.31
N GLU A 4 10.29 1.68 1.09
CA GLU A 4 8.90 1.52 0.68
C GLU A 4 8.86 0.68 -0.61
N ALA A 5 7.98 -0.32 -0.67
CA ALA A 5 7.84 -1.24 -1.78
C ALA A 5 6.41 -1.22 -2.35
N LEU A 6 6.32 -1.11 -3.68
CA LEU A 6 5.05 -1.08 -4.42
C LEU A 6 5.01 -2.23 -5.42
N ILE A 7 3.83 -2.80 -5.62
CA ILE A 7 3.58 -3.84 -6.61
C ILE A 7 2.28 -3.56 -7.36
N VAL A 8 2.29 -3.78 -8.67
CA VAL A 8 1.11 -3.58 -9.52
C VAL A 8 0.29 -4.87 -9.54
N ASP A 9 -1.01 -4.75 -9.35
CA ASP A 9 -1.94 -5.87 -9.30
C ASP A 9 -1.93 -6.66 -10.62
N LYS A 10 -1.88 -7.99 -10.53
CA LYS A 10 -1.89 -8.96 -11.65
C LYS A 10 -0.72 -8.93 -12.63
N THR A 11 0.12 -7.90 -12.61
CA THR A 11 1.29 -7.77 -13.50
C THR A 11 2.60 -7.90 -12.74
N GLY A 12 2.64 -7.46 -11.48
CA GLY A 12 3.80 -7.58 -10.61
C GLY A 12 3.85 -8.92 -9.89
N SER A 13 5.04 -9.54 -9.86
CA SER A 13 5.29 -10.75 -9.08
C SER A 13 6.70 -10.75 -8.50
N ILE A 14 6.86 -11.19 -7.25
CA ILE A 14 8.14 -11.28 -6.55
C ILE A 14 8.26 -12.68 -5.94
N PHE A 15 9.38 -13.36 -6.15
CA PHE A 15 9.67 -14.64 -5.49
C PHE A 15 11.15 -14.96 -5.63
N LEU A 16 11.70 -15.71 -4.67
CA LEU A 16 13.08 -16.21 -4.76
C LEU A 16 13.21 -17.35 -5.78
N ALA A 17 12.18 -18.19 -5.87
CA ALA A 17 12.09 -19.31 -6.80
C ALA A 17 10.72 -19.29 -7.47
N GLY A 18 10.69 -19.32 -8.80
CA GLY A 18 9.42 -19.35 -9.55
C GLY A 18 8.70 -20.69 -9.41
N SER A 19 7.41 -20.69 -9.76
CA SER A 19 6.52 -21.87 -9.68
C SER A 19 7.10 -23.14 -10.30
N TYR A 20 7.77 -23.05 -11.45
CA TYR A 20 8.43 -24.19 -12.09
C TYR A 20 9.55 -24.80 -11.25
N LEU A 21 10.34 -23.97 -10.57
CA LEU A 21 11.42 -24.43 -9.70
C LEU A 21 10.86 -25.03 -8.40
N VAL A 22 9.81 -24.43 -7.84
CA VAL A 22 9.07 -24.99 -6.69
C VAL A 22 8.53 -26.37 -7.03
N LYS A 23 7.89 -26.52 -8.20
CA LYS A 23 7.38 -27.81 -8.68
C LYS A 23 8.50 -28.84 -8.87
N ALA A 24 9.64 -28.43 -9.41
CA ALA A 24 10.77 -29.33 -9.60
C ALA A 24 11.43 -29.75 -8.28
N ALA A 25 11.51 -28.85 -7.30
CA ALA A 25 12.23 -29.08 -6.05
C ALA A 25 11.40 -29.83 -5.00
N ILE A 26 10.13 -29.47 -4.82
CA ILE A 26 9.26 -30.02 -3.77
C ILE A 26 7.96 -30.65 -4.31
N GLY A 27 7.71 -30.59 -5.63
CA GLY A 27 6.53 -31.20 -6.25
C GLY A 27 5.24 -30.37 -6.15
N GLU A 28 5.27 -29.20 -5.51
CA GLU A 28 4.10 -28.34 -5.33
C GLU A 28 3.74 -27.62 -6.63
N ASN A 29 2.45 -27.65 -7.01
CA ASN A 29 1.94 -27.03 -8.23
C ASN A 29 1.10 -25.79 -7.88
N ILE A 30 1.71 -24.62 -8.02
CA ILE A 30 1.13 -23.31 -7.68
C ILE A 30 1.35 -22.34 -8.84
N ASP A 31 0.40 -21.43 -9.08
CA ASP A 31 0.54 -20.39 -10.09
C ASP A 31 1.36 -19.19 -9.58
N ASN A 32 1.83 -18.32 -10.49
CA ASN A 32 2.71 -17.21 -10.14
C ASN A 32 2.00 -16.11 -9.32
N GLU A 33 0.70 -15.90 -9.51
CA GLU A 33 -0.05 -14.86 -8.80
C GLU A 33 -0.28 -15.29 -7.35
N THR A 34 -0.66 -16.55 -7.13
CA THR A 34 -0.81 -17.08 -5.77
C THR A 34 0.55 -17.19 -5.06
N LEU A 35 1.61 -17.60 -5.78
CA LEU A 35 2.95 -17.77 -5.21
C LEU A 35 3.57 -16.46 -4.72
N GLY A 36 3.44 -15.37 -5.48
CA GLY A 36 4.15 -14.13 -5.21
C GLY A 36 3.58 -12.90 -5.90
N GLY A 37 2.27 -12.89 -6.16
CA GLY A 37 1.56 -11.75 -6.72
C GLY A 37 1.34 -10.63 -5.70
N ALA A 38 0.63 -9.59 -6.14
CA ALA A 38 0.41 -8.37 -5.37
C ALA A 38 -0.36 -8.63 -4.06
N THR A 39 -1.39 -9.48 -4.12
CA THR A 39 -2.22 -9.82 -2.96
C THR A 39 -1.41 -10.58 -1.91
N THR A 40 -0.63 -11.58 -2.31
CA THR A 40 0.24 -12.36 -1.40
C THR A 40 1.27 -11.47 -0.69
N HIS A 41 1.82 -10.46 -1.37
CA HIS A 41 2.81 -9.58 -0.78
C HIS A 41 2.24 -8.43 0.06
N CYS A 42 1.07 -7.91 -0.26
CA CYS A 42 0.45 -6.83 0.52
C CYS A 42 -0.43 -7.31 1.69
N GLU A 43 -1.01 -8.51 1.61
CA GLU A 43 -2.00 -8.96 2.60
C GLU A 43 -1.49 -10.08 3.51
N ILE A 44 -0.49 -10.86 3.06
CA ILE A 44 -0.02 -12.05 3.79
C ILE A 44 1.44 -11.87 4.24
N SER A 45 2.38 -11.73 3.31
CA SER A 45 3.81 -11.76 3.63
C SER A 45 4.40 -10.41 4.05
N GLY A 46 3.76 -9.29 3.67
CA GLY A 46 4.24 -7.94 4.01
C GLY A 46 5.55 -7.55 3.32
N VAL A 47 5.91 -8.21 2.22
CA VAL A 47 7.11 -7.85 1.42
C VAL A 47 6.91 -6.53 0.66
N THR A 48 5.67 -6.20 0.33
CA THR A 48 5.31 -4.96 -0.36
C THR A 48 4.25 -4.22 0.43
N ASP A 49 4.45 -2.91 0.62
CA ASP A 49 3.57 -2.09 1.44
C ASP A 49 2.28 -1.71 0.71
N TYR A 50 2.34 -1.64 -0.62
CA TYR A 50 1.23 -1.09 -1.40
C TYR A 50 0.94 -1.83 -2.70
N LYS A 51 -0.34 -2.11 -2.87
CA LYS A 51 -0.94 -2.66 -4.09
C LYS A 51 -1.44 -1.52 -4.97
N ALA A 52 -0.82 -1.34 -6.14
CA ALA A 52 -1.26 -0.38 -7.15
C ALA A 52 -2.18 -1.06 -8.16
N THR A 53 -3.20 -0.34 -8.63
CA THR A 53 -4.19 -0.90 -9.57
C THR A 53 -3.66 -1.03 -10.99
N ASP A 54 -2.79 -0.11 -11.40
CA ASP A 54 -2.08 -0.12 -12.68
C ASP A 54 -0.73 0.62 -12.57
N ASP A 55 0.05 0.62 -13.64
CA ASP A 55 1.37 1.27 -13.69
C ASP A 55 1.29 2.79 -13.45
N LYS A 56 0.19 3.43 -13.88
CA LYS A 56 0.01 4.88 -13.71
C LYS A 56 -0.21 5.22 -12.24
N ASP A 57 -1.08 4.48 -11.56
CA ASP A 57 -1.32 4.59 -10.12
C ASP A 57 -0.04 4.33 -9.33
N ALA A 58 0.74 3.30 -9.71
CA ALA A 58 2.04 3.04 -9.10
C ALA A 58 2.99 4.24 -9.19
N LEU A 59 3.15 4.83 -10.39
CA LEU A 59 4.00 5.99 -10.61
C LEU A 59 3.50 7.25 -9.87
N ASP A 60 2.19 7.49 -9.88
CA ASP A 60 1.58 8.62 -9.15
C ASP A 60 1.77 8.46 -7.64
N ARG A 61 1.78 7.22 -7.14
CA ARG A 61 2.05 6.91 -5.75
C ARG A 61 3.53 7.11 -5.40
N VAL A 62 4.45 6.70 -6.26
CA VAL A 62 5.90 7.00 -6.10
C VAL A 62 6.13 8.51 -6.00
N ARG A 63 5.51 9.31 -6.89
CA ARG A 63 5.60 10.78 -6.83
C ARG A 63 5.08 11.34 -5.51
N ARG A 64 3.92 10.85 -5.03
CA ARG A 64 3.33 11.27 -3.75
C ARG A 64 4.22 10.89 -2.55
N THR A 65 4.85 9.72 -2.57
CA THR A 65 5.77 9.29 -1.51
C THR A 65 7.01 10.17 -1.49
N MET A 66 7.62 10.41 -2.66
CA MET A 66 8.80 11.27 -2.75
C MET A 66 8.52 12.73 -2.40
N ALA A 67 7.32 13.25 -2.70
CA ALA A 67 6.91 14.59 -2.28
C ALA A 67 6.83 14.78 -0.75
N LYS A 68 6.75 13.69 0.02
CA LYS A 68 6.77 13.71 1.49
C LYS A 68 8.18 13.58 2.07
N LEU A 69 9.17 13.21 1.25
CA LEU A 69 10.55 13.15 1.68
C LEU A 69 11.07 14.59 1.86
N ALA A 70 11.75 14.84 2.97
CA ALA A 70 12.38 16.14 3.21
C ALA A 70 13.53 16.36 2.22
N ASP A 71 13.69 17.60 1.75
CA ASP A 71 14.87 17.98 0.97
C ASP A 71 16.13 17.89 1.86
N ALA A 72 17.29 17.66 1.23
CA ALA A 72 18.57 17.81 1.90
C ALA A 72 18.69 19.22 2.49
N GLU A 73 19.27 19.34 3.70
CA GLU A 73 19.16 20.50 4.58
C GLU A 73 19.07 21.88 3.87
N LYS A 74 17.86 22.43 3.87
CA LYS A 74 17.60 23.86 4.05
C LYS A 74 16.60 23.96 5.20
N ALA A 75 16.93 24.72 6.24
CA ALA A 75 16.25 24.77 7.53
C ALA A 75 14.75 25.21 7.48
N GLY A 76 13.87 24.37 6.96
CA GLY A 76 12.43 24.58 6.91
C GLY A 76 11.76 23.45 6.14
N PHE A 77 10.75 22.81 6.74
CA PHE A 77 9.97 21.76 6.09
C PHE A 77 9.48 22.19 4.69
N ASN A 78 9.47 21.24 3.74
CA ASN A 78 8.85 21.42 2.43
C ASN A 78 7.35 21.69 2.62
N ARG A 79 6.88 22.89 2.25
CA ARG A 79 5.47 23.30 2.37
C ARG A 79 4.81 23.37 1.00
N ILE A 80 3.56 22.93 0.93
CA ILE A 80 2.66 23.12 -0.21
C ILE A 80 1.59 24.17 0.11
N GLU A 81 0.83 24.61 -0.89
CA GLU A 81 -0.29 25.53 -0.69
C GLU A 81 -1.33 24.94 0.27
N ALA A 82 -1.75 25.73 1.25
CA ALA A 82 -2.72 25.31 2.24
C ALA A 82 -4.14 25.41 1.66
N HIS A 83 -4.91 24.33 1.78
CA HIS A 83 -6.31 24.29 1.36
C HIS A 83 -7.22 24.07 2.57
N LYS A 84 -8.41 24.69 2.54
CA LYS A 84 -9.46 24.40 3.53
C LYS A 84 -9.95 22.95 3.36
N PRO A 85 -10.39 22.28 4.44
CA PRO A 85 -11.03 20.97 4.34
C PRO A 85 -12.22 20.99 3.38
N LEU A 86 -12.45 19.86 2.70
CA LEU A 86 -13.60 19.70 1.78
C LEU A 86 -14.95 19.61 2.50
N LYS A 87 -14.96 19.30 3.79
CA LYS A 87 -16.14 19.12 4.64
C LYS A 87 -16.05 19.97 5.90
N ASP A 88 -17.17 20.20 6.57
CA ASP A 88 -17.17 20.90 7.87
C ASP A 88 -16.43 20.04 8.92
N PRO A 89 -15.40 20.58 9.61
CA PRO A 89 -14.75 19.89 10.72
C PRO A 89 -15.70 19.39 11.82
N ASN A 90 -16.87 20.01 12.00
CA ASN A 90 -17.86 19.56 12.99
C ASN A 90 -18.50 18.22 12.62
N GLU A 91 -18.45 17.79 11.36
CA GLU A 91 -18.95 16.47 10.94
C GLU A 91 -18.13 15.30 11.51
N ILE A 92 -16.91 15.57 12.02
CA ILE A 92 -16.04 14.54 12.63
C ILE A 92 -16.76 13.83 13.80
N TYR A 93 -17.58 14.57 14.56
CA TYR A 93 -18.32 14.01 15.70
C TYR A 93 -19.37 12.96 15.29
N GLY A 94 -19.85 12.97 14.04
CA GLY A 94 -20.79 11.97 13.52
C GLY A 94 -20.13 10.68 13.01
N ILE A 95 -18.80 10.66 12.88
CA ILE A 95 -18.02 9.48 12.43
C ILE A 95 -17.70 8.57 13.62
N LEU A 96 -17.54 9.15 14.82
CA LEU A 96 -17.38 8.36 16.03
C LEU A 96 -18.66 7.58 16.30
N LEU A 97 -18.56 6.25 16.36
CA LEU A 97 -19.68 5.42 16.79
C LEU A 97 -20.10 5.84 18.22
N ASN A 98 -21.37 6.22 18.37
CA ASN A 98 -21.99 6.40 19.67
C ASN A 98 -22.08 5.02 20.37
N CYS A 99 -21.01 4.65 21.07
CA CYS A 99 -20.90 3.40 21.83
C CYS A 99 -22.00 3.26 22.91
N VAL A 100 -22.70 4.36 23.25
CA VAL A 100 -23.71 4.42 24.32
C VAL A 100 -25.11 3.98 23.87
N GLN A 101 -25.42 3.91 22.56
CA GLN A 101 -26.76 3.52 22.10
C GLN A 101 -26.99 2.01 21.99
N SER A 102 -25.94 1.18 21.98
CA SER A 102 -26.08 -0.28 21.85
C SER A 102 -26.11 -1.04 23.19
N LEU A 103 -25.97 -0.35 24.33
CA LEU A 103 -25.99 -0.96 25.67
C LEU A 103 -27.34 -0.81 26.41
N MET A 104 -28.36 -0.27 25.74
CA MET A 104 -29.70 -0.02 26.31
C MET A 104 -30.84 -0.77 25.58
N ILE A 105 -30.53 -1.85 24.86
CA ILE A 105 -31.53 -2.80 24.33
C ILE A 105 -31.09 -4.22 24.68
#